data_AF-A0A6L7Y670-F1
#
_entry.id   AF-A0A6L7Y670-F1
#
_cell.length_a   1.000
_cell.length_b   1.000
_cell.length_c   1.000
_cell.angle_alpha   90.00
_cell.angle_beta   90.00
_cell.angle_gamma   90.00
#
_symmetry.space_group_name_H-M   'P 1'
#
loop_
_entity.id
_entity.type
_entity.pdbx_description
1 polymer ?
#
loop_
_entity_poly.entity_id
_entity_poly.type
_entity_poly.pdbx_seq_one_letter_code
_entity_poly.pdbx_strand_id
1 'polypeptide(L)'
;MPATTARTRSVSTSVAGSASATSSCIAAPAPTRWRSNSCSKACCPRRPPSPESDADLARNAEATRRLATLVARLDASDLERSLGGGWTVGFALAHVAFWEARQEVALRAWLDGAEFPDEDPSVNPTLEAMAPTLDPAATAAAVEQLSARVDATIAGLSAEQRAALVDAGFGYVVARWAHREDHIAQIEAVLD
;
A
#
# COMPACT_ATOMS: atom_id res chain seq x y z
N MET A 1 3.37 -56.41 6.62
CA MET A 1 2.64 -57.28 5.66
C MET A 1 1.60 -58.02 6.49
N PRO A 2 0.29 -57.91 6.21
CA PRO A 2 -0.31 -57.96 4.89
C PRO A 2 -1.06 -56.69 4.45
N ALA A 3 -1.27 -56.61 3.14
CA ALA A 3 -2.00 -55.60 2.41
C ALA A 3 -3.52 -55.84 2.45
N THR A 4 -4.32 -54.78 2.35
CA THR A 4 -5.70 -54.88 1.87
C THR A 4 -6.02 -53.66 1.01
N THR A 5 -6.60 -53.98 -0.14
CA THR A 5 -6.77 -53.16 -1.34
C THR A 5 -8.07 -52.35 -1.35
N ALA A 6 -7.94 -51.16 -1.94
CA ALA A 6 -8.89 -50.28 -2.62
C ALA A 6 -10.40 -50.58 -2.67
N ARG A 7 -11.21 -49.51 -2.53
CA ARG A 7 -12.29 -49.22 -3.49
C ARG A 7 -12.70 -47.75 -3.55
N THR A 8 -12.36 -47.10 -4.66
CA THR A 8 -12.91 -45.84 -5.15
C THR A 8 -14.35 -46.05 -5.65
N ARG A 9 -15.21 -45.04 -5.46
CA ARG A 9 -16.48 -44.90 -6.18
C ARG A 9 -16.59 -43.48 -6.75
N SER A 10 -16.34 -43.37 -8.05
CA SER A 10 -16.90 -42.29 -8.87
C SER A 10 -18.36 -42.59 -9.16
N VAL A 11 -19.20 -41.58 -9.12
CA VAL A 11 -20.52 -41.60 -9.75
C VAL A 11 -20.58 -40.41 -10.70
N SER A 12 -20.47 -40.70 -11.99
CA SER A 12 -20.88 -39.83 -13.09
C SER A 12 -22.20 -40.37 -13.61
N THR A 13 -23.20 -39.51 -13.75
CA THR A 13 -24.26 -39.68 -14.74
C THR A 13 -24.50 -38.34 -15.44
N SER A 14 -24.40 -38.40 -16.76
CA SER A 14 -24.75 -37.37 -17.73
C SER A 14 -26.10 -37.77 -18.35
N VAL A 15 -26.90 -36.80 -18.81
CA VAL A 15 -27.25 -36.62 -20.24
C VAL A 15 -28.49 -35.72 -20.43
N ALA A 16 -28.23 -34.64 -21.17
CA ALA A 16 -29.01 -33.93 -22.21
C ALA A 16 -30.37 -33.26 -21.96
N GLY A 17 -30.47 -32.04 -22.49
CA GLY A 17 -31.72 -31.32 -22.78
C GLY A 17 -31.47 -29.92 -23.34
N SER A 18 -31.26 -29.83 -24.66
CA SER A 18 -30.94 -28.63 -25.46
C SER A 18 -32.04 -27.54 -25.50
N ALA A 19 -31.66 -26.26 -25.55
CA ALA A 19 -32.30 -25.25 -26.42
C ALA A 19 -31.42 -23.99 -26.57
N SER A 20 -31.08 -23.69 -27.82
CA SER A 20 -30.36 -22.51 -28.30
C SER A 20 -31.11 -21.20 -28.07
N ALA A 21 -30.36 -20.12 -27.81
CA ALA A 21 -30.64 -18.81 -28.37
C ALA A 21 -29.30 -18.08 -28.64
N THR A 22 -29.08 -17.84 -29.93
CA THR A 22 -27.98 -17.09 -30.54
C THR A 22 -28.03 -15.61 -30.20
N SER A 23 -26.88 -14.99 -29.91
CA SER A 23 -26.55 -13.69 -30.50
C SER A 23 -25.05 -13.44 -30.42
N SER A 24 -24.35 -13.75 -31.52
CA SER A 24 -23.02 -13.25 -31.81
C SER A 24 -23.11 -11.79 -32.25
N CYS A 25 -22.36 -10.91 -31.60
CA CYS A 25 -21.95 -9.65 -32.21
C CYS A 25 -20.54 -9.86 -32.78
N ILE A 26 -20.50 -9.77 -34.10
CA ILE A 26 -19.40 -10.01 -35.01
C ILE A 26 -18.32 -8.92 -34.84
N ALA A 27 -17.06 -9.34 -34.77
CA ALA A 27 -15.90 -8.47 -34.99
C ALA A 27 -15.78 -8.10 -36.47
N ALA A 28 -15.51 -6.83 -36.76
CA ALA A 28 -15.20 -6.33 -38.10
C ALA A 28 -14.13 -5.20 -38.02
N PRO A 29 -13.38 -4.95 -39.10
CA PRO A 29 -11.92 -4.90 -39.06
C PRO A 29 -11.32 -3.50 -38.88
N ALA A 30 -10.03 -3.49 -38.53
CA ALA A 30 -9.19 -2.30 -38.48
C ALA A 30 -9.09 -1.58 -39.84
N PRO A 31 -9.10 -0.24 -39.87
CA PRO A 31 -8.49 0.52 -40.93
C PRO A 31 -7.06 0.95 -40.55
N THR A 32 -6.25 0.91 -41.58
CA THR A 32 -4.81 1.04 -41.70
C THR A 32 -4.29 2.46 -41.43
N ARG A 33 -3.08 2.55 -40.85
CA ARG A 33 -2.14 3.70 -40.84
C ARG A 33 -2.63 5.02 -40.22
N TRP A 34 -2.09 5.34 -39.04
CA TRP A 34 -1.74 6.71 -38.71
C TRP A 34 -0.22 6.86 -38.70
N ARG A 35 0.27 7.68 -39.63
CA ARG A 35 1.66 8.13 -39.70
C ARG A 35 1.92 9.07 -38.51
N SER A 36 3.15 8.99 -38.03
CA SER A 36 3.89 10.03 -37.30
C SER A 36 3.31 11.44 -37.43
N ASN A 37 3.10 12.10 -36.29
CA ASN A 37 3.43 13.52 -36.17
C ASN A 37 3.82 13.83 -34.72
N SER A 38 5.07 14.26 -34.59
CA SER A 38 5.63 15.07 -33.51
C SER A 38 4.59 16.06 -32.95
N CYS A 39 4.10 15.80 -31.74
CA CYS A 39 3.41 16.80 -30.96
C CYS A 39 4.37 17.25 -29.85
N SER A 40 4.97 18.41 -30.07
CA SER A 40 5.85 19.08 -29.12
C SER A 40 5.16 19.23 -27.77
N LYS A 41 5.86 18.88 -26.68
CA LYS A 41 5.40 18.84 -25.27
C LYS A 41 4.85 20.17 -24.69
N ALA A 42 4.54 21.19 -25.50
CA ALA A 42 4.30 22.56 -25.06
C ALA A 42 2.83 23.02 -25.04
N CYS A 43 1.84 22.21 -25.46
CA CYS A 43 0.46 22.69 -25.60
C CYS A 43 -0.66 21.77 -25.03
N CYS A 44 -0.33 20.71 -24.30
CA CYS A 44 -1.36 20.06 -23.49
C CYS A 44 -1.58 20.90 -22.23
N PRO A 45 -2.80 21.40 -21.95
CA PRO A 45 -3.07 22.03 -20.66
C PRO A 45 -2.78 20.99 -19.57
N ARG A 46 -1.94 21.38 -18.61
CA ARG A 46 -1.66 20.56 -17.41
C ARG A 46 -3.01 20.19 -16.78
N ARG A 47 -3.23 18.90 -16.54
CA ARG A 47 -4.44 18.46 -15.82
C ARG A 47 -4.37 19.10 -14.43
N PRO A 48 -5.40 19.86 -14.01
CA PRO A 48 -5.39 20.42 -12.66
C PRO A 48 -5.31 19.27 -11.64
N PRO A 49 -4.71 19.49 -10.46
CA PRO A 49 -4.72 18.51 -9.38
C PRO A 49 -6.14 17.98 -9.16
N SER A 50 -6.26 16.65 -9.02
CA SER A 50 -7.52 16.08 -8.57
C SER A 50 -7.74 16.53 -7.11
N PRO A 51 -8.95 16.98 -6.76
CA PRO A 51 -9.26 17.44 -5.39
C PRO A 51 -9.03 16.36 -4.33
N GLU A 52 -9.09 15.09 -4.71
CA GLU A 52 -8.77 13.93 -3.86
C GLU A 52 -7.31 13.94 -3.41
N SER A 53 -6.39 14.32 -4.30
CA SER A 53 -4.95 14.30 -3.99
C SER A 53 -4.54 15.41 -3.02
N ASP A 54 -5.18 16.58 -3.08
CA ASP A 54 -4.92 17.66 -2.12
C ASP A 54 -5.54 17.35 -0.75
N ALA A 55 -6.67 16.64 -0.73
CA ALA A 55 -7.26 16.12 0.50
C ALA A 55 -6.35 15.07 1.16
N ASP A 56 -5.72 14.19 0.38
CA ASP A 56 -4.76 13.20 0.90
C ASP A 56 -3.55 13.86 1.58
N LEU A 57 -3.01 14.95 1.01
CA LEU A 57 -1.91 15.71 1.64
C LEU A 57 -2.30 16.26 3.01
N ALA A 58 -3.49 16.85 3.12
CA ALA A 58 -3.99 17.36 4.40
C ALA A 58 -4.20 16.24 5.43
N ARG A 59 -4.72 15.09 5.00
CA ARG A 59 -4.93 13.93 5.86
C ARG A 59 -3.62 13.27 6.29
N ASN A 60 -2.60 13.23 5.42
CA ASN A 60 -1.27 12.76 5.77
C ASN A 60 -0.68 13.59 6.90
N ALA A 61 -0.74 14.92 6.77
CA ALA A 61 -0.26 15.84 7.79
C ALA A 61 -1.02 15.67 9.12
N GLU A 62 -2.34 15.49 9.07
CA GLU A 62 -3.14 15.22 10.27
C GLU A 62 -2.76 13.90 10.94
N ALA A 63 -2.66 12.82 10.18
CA ALA A 63 -2.25 11.52 10.70
C ALA A 63 -0.85 11.57 11.33
N THR A 64 0.09 12.31 10.72
CA THR A 64 1.43 12.54 11.29
C THR A 64 1.36 13.27 12.64
N ARG A 65 0.52 14.31 12.76
CA ARG A 65 0.32 15.00 14.05
C ARG A 65 -0.30 14.12 15.11
N ARG A 66 -1.29 13.30 14.74
CA ARG A 66 -1.92 12.32 15.65
C ARG A 66 -0.91 11.28 16.12
N LEU A 67 -0.10 10.76 15.19
CA LEU A 67 0.96 9.81 15.52
C LEU A 67 2.01 10.40 16.46
N ALA A 68 2.45 11.64 16.22
CA ALA A 68 3.36 12.36 17.11
C ALA A 68 2.76 12.54 18.51
N THR A 69 1.49 12.95 18.58
CA THR A 69 0.75 13.11 19.84
C THR A 69 0.63 11.80 20.60
N LEU A 70 0.31 10.71 19.88
CA LEU A 70 0.24 9.36 20.43
C LEU A 70 1.59 8.94 21.01
N VAL A 71 2.68 9.04 20.23
CA VAL A 71 4.02 8.64 20.68
C VAL A 71 4.48 9.44 21.89
N ALA A 72 4.21 10.74 21.93
CA ALA A 72 4.64 11.62 23.02
C ALA A 72 4.03 11.26 24.39
N ARG A 73 2.92 10.52 24.43
CA ARG A 73 2.28 10.08 25.68
C ARG A 73 2.60 8.64 26.10
N LEU A 74 3.29 7.86 25.27
CA LEU A 74 3.60 6.47 25.60
C LEU A 74 4.77 6.39 26.58
N ASP A 75 4.66 5.49 27.55
CA ASP A 75 5.80 5.08 28.36
C ASP A 75 6.37 3.72 27.93
N ALA A 76 7.42 3.26 28.62
CA ALA A 76 8.07 1.99 28.30
C ALA A 76 7.13 0.79 28.46
N SER A 77 6.20 0.84 29.42
CA SER A 77 5.22 -0.24 29.63
C SER A 77 4.16 -0.27 28.54
N ASP A 78 3.76 0.90 28.03
CA ASP A 78 2.85 1.00 26.89
C ASP A 78 3.44 0.37 25.63
N LEU A 79 4.74 0.59 25.37
CA LEU A 79 5.44 0.01 24.22
C LEU A 79 5.48 -1.54 24.25
N GLU A 80 5.43 -2.15 25.43
CA GLU A 80 5.41 -3.60 25.61
C GLU A 80 4.00 -4.21 25.53
N ARG A 81 2.93 -3.39 25.54
CA ARG A 81 1.55 -3.89 25.49
C ARG A 81 1.32 -4.70 24.21
N SER A 82 0.67 -5.85 24.35
CA SER A 82 0.34 -6.72 23.22
C SER A 82 -0.83 -6.18 22.42
N LEU A 83 -0.72 -6.26 21.08
CA LEU A 83 -1.78 -6.01 20.10
C LEU A 83 -2.37 -7.31 19.54
N GLY A 84 -1.99 -8.47 20.09
CA GLY A 84 -2.33 -9.79 19.55
C GLY A 84 -1.39 -10.24 18.42
N GLY A 85 -1.40 -11.53 18.08
CA GLY A 85 -0.61 -12.08 16.97
C GLY A 85 0.91 -11.95 17.12
N GLY A 86 1.43 -11.76 18.33
CA GLY A 86 2.85 -11.51 18.59
C GLY A 86 3.27 -10.04 18.41
N TRP A 87 2.34 -9.15 18.05
CA TRP A 87 2.62 -7.72 17.93
C TRP A 87 2.54 -7.03 19.29
N THR A 88 3.40 -6.03 19.47
CA THR A 88 3.35 -5.05 20.56
C THR A 88 3.12 -3.65 19.99
N VAL A 89 2.75 -2.68 20.85
CA VAL A 89 2.68 -1.27 20.47
C VAL A 89 4.00 -0.78 19.88
N GLY A 90 5.12 -1.11 20.52
CA GLY A 90 6.46 -0.77 20.03
C GLY A 90 6.75 -1.36 18.65
N PHE A 91 6.34 -2.60 18.40
CA PHE A 91 6.50 -3.20 17.07
C PHE A 91 5.61 -2.54 16.02
N ALA A 92 4.36 -2.20 16.34
CA ALA A 92 3.50 -1.47 15.41
C ALA A 92 4.09 -0.11 15.01
N LEU A 93 4.67 0.64 15.95
CA LEU A 93 5.36 1.89 15.66
C LEU A 93 6.61 1.67 14.79
N ALA A 94 7.38 0.62 15.07
CA ALA A 94 8.52 0.23 14.24
C ALA A 94 8.09 -0.16 12.81
N HIS A 95 6.96 -0.86 12.67
CA HIS A 95 6.36 -1.20 11.39
C HIS A 95 5.99 0.06 10.61
N VAL A 96 5.31 1.02 11.25
CA VAL A 96 5.00 2.30 10.62
C VAL A 96 6.27 2.99 10.16
N ALA A 97 7.24 3.17 11.05
CA ALA A 97 8.51 3.84 10.77
C ALA A 97 9.25 3.20 9.58
N PHE A 98 9.32 1.87 9.53
CA PHE A 98 9.92 1.13 8.44
C PHE A 98 9.25 1.45 7.10
N TRP A 99 7.92 1.39 7.05
CA TRP A 99 7.18 1.64 5.82
C TRP A 99 7.28 3.10 5.37
N GLU A 100 7.25 4.08 6.29
CA GLU A 100 7.50 5.49 5.93
C GLU A 100 8.88 5.66 5.28
N ALA A 101 9.92 5.07 5.86
CA ALA A 101 11.28 5.12 5.31
C ALA A 101 11.38 4.43 3.94
N ARG A 102 10.80 3.23 3.79
CA ARG A 102 10.79 2.50 2.51
C ARG A 102 10.09 3.30 1.43
N GLN A 103 8.92 3.87 1.71
CA GLN A 103 8.18 4.64 0.71
C GLN A 103 8.92 5.91 0.30
N GLU A 104 9.59 6.60 1.24
CA GLU A 104 10.42 7.75 0.88
C GLU A 104 11.56 7.34 -0.07
N VAL A 105 12.26 6.25 0.22
CA VAL A 105 13.34 5.73 -0.64
C VAL A 105 12.82 5.36 -2.02
N ALA A 106 11.72 4.62 -2.09
CA ALA A 106 11.08 4.23 -3.35
C ALA A 106 10.63 5.45 -4.17
N LEU A 107 10.03 6.44 -3.50
CA LEU A 107 9.54 7.65 -4.16
C LEU A 107 10.68 8.50 -4.71
N ARG A 108 11.81 8.61 -3.98
CA ARG A 108 13.02 9.30 -4.48
C ARG A 108 13.61 8.58 -5.69
N ALA A 109 13.75 7.26 -5.65
CA ALA A 109 14.26 6.50 -6.79
C ALA A 109 13.33 6.65 -8.02
N TRP A 110 12.02 6.65 -7.81
CA TRP A 110 11.04 6.88 -8.87
C TRP A 110 11.15 8.29 -9.48
N LEU A 111 11.39 9.32 -8.65
CA LEU A 111 11.67 10.68 -9.13
C LEU A 111 12.93 10.76 -10.00
N ASP A 112 13.92 9.91 -9.74
CA ASP A 112 15.14 9.77 -10.54
C ASP A 112 14.96 8.90 -11.79
N GLY A 113 13.74 8.41 -12.05
CA GLY A 113 13.37 7.67 -13.26
C GLY A 113 13.37 6.15 -13.12
N ALA A 114 13.54 5.61 -11.91
CA ALA A 114 13.32 4.19 -11.66
C ALA A 114 11.83 3.82 -11.69
N GLU A 115 11.54 2.54 -11.86
CA GLU A 115 10.18 2.02 -11.63
C GLU A 115 9.87 2.01 -10.13
N PHE A 116 8.62 2.27 -9.77
CA PHE A 116 8.19 2.13 -8.38
C PHE A 116 8.09 0.64 -8.06
N PRO A 117 8.70 0.15 -6.96
CA PRO A 117 8.78 -1.27 -6.68
C PRO A 117 7.43 -1.83 -6.22
N ASP A 118 7.06 -2.99 -6.76
CA ASP A 118 6.01 -3.83 -6.18
C ASP A 118 6.32 -4.18 -4.72
N GLU A 119 5.29 -4.56 -3.98
CA GLU A 119 5.44 -5.04 -2.61
C GLU A 119 5.86 -6.50 -2.60
N ASP A 120 7.01 -6.77 -1.99
CA ASP A 120 7.48 -8.13 -1.75
C ASP A 120 6.81 -8.69 -0.49
N PRO A 121 6.00 -9.76 -0.60
CA PRO A 121 5.27 -10.32 0.53
C PRO A 121 6.18 -10.88 1.64
N SER A 122 7.47 -11.08 1.37
CA SER A 122 8.45 -11.53 2.37
C SER A 122 8.90 -10.42 3.34
N VAL A 123 8.65 -9.15 3.01
CA VAL A 123 9.11 -8.01 3.81
C VAL A 123 8.49 -8.01 5.21
N ASN A 124 7.16 -8.19 5.30
CA ASN A 124 6.47 -8.18 6.58
C ASN A 124 6.90 -9.36 7.49
N PRO A 125 6.90 -10.63 7.04
CA PRO A 125 7.41 -11.73 7.85
C PRO A 125 8.88 -11.57 8.28
N THR A 126 9.70 -10.97 7.42
CA THR A 126 11.10 -10.69 7.76
C THR A 126 11.20 -9.63 8.85
N LEU A 127 10.41 -8.56 8.75
CA LEU A 127 10.35 -7.50 9.76
C LEU A 127 9.81 -8.03 11.10
N GLU A 128 8.79 -8.88 11.07
CA GLU A 128 8.25 -9.59 12.25
C GLU A 128 9.32 -10.47 12.92
N ALA A 129 10.07 -11.25 12.15
CA ALA A 129 11.14 -12.09 12.68
C ALA A 129 12.27 -11.26 13.33
N MET A 130 12.51 -10.05 12.82
CA MET A 130 13.52 -9.12 13.33
C MET A 130 13.02 -8.27 14.51
N ALA A 131 11.70 -8.16 14.71
CA ALA A 131 11.08 -7.30 15.71
C ALA A 131 11.70 -7.40 17.12
N PRO A 132 12.01 -8.60 17.66
CA PRO A 132 12.59 -8.73 19.00
C PRO A 132 13.99 -8.10 19.17
N THR A 133 14.66 -7.75 18.06
CA THR A 133 15.99 -7.13 18.07
C THR A 133 15.96 -5.60 18.01
N LEU A 134 14.79 -5.01 17.78
CA LEU A 134 14.61 -3.57 17.67
C LEU A 134 14.43 -2.96 19.06
N ASP A 135 15.05 -1.80 19.30
CA ASP A 135 14.77 -0.98 20.48
C ASP A 135 13.43 -0.25 20.27
N PRO A 136 12.36 -0.60 21.03
CA PRO A 136 11.04 -0.03 20.85
C PRO A 136 10.99 1.49 21.07
N ALA A 137 11.80 2.01 22.00
CA ALA A 137 11.81 3.43 22.30
C ALA A 137 12.47 4.23 21.17
N ALA A 138 13.59 3.71 20.64
CA ALA A 138 14.29 4.33 19.52
C ALA A 138 13.44 4.32 18.24
N THR A 139 12.74 3.22 17.95
CA THR A 139 11.87 3.12 16.76
C THR A 139 10.62 3.98 16.89
N ALA A 140 9.99 4.02 18.07
CA ALA A 140 8.85 4.91 18.34
C ALA A 140 9.22 6.38 18.13
N ALA A 141 10.38 6.82 18.64
CA ALA A 141 10.84 8.20 18.47
C ALA A 141 11.12 8.58 17.00
N ALA A 142 11.46 7.62 16.15
CA ALA A 142 11.75 7.87 14.74
C ALA A 142 10.50 8.05 13.87
N VAL A 143 9.33 7.57 14.32
CA VAL A 143 8.14 7.45 13.46
C VAL A 143 7.62 8.81 12.97
N GLU A 144 7.63 9.84 13.84
CA GLU A 144 7.20 11.19 13.48
C GLU A 144 8.12 11.76 12.39
N GLN A 145 9.43 11.68 12.59
CA GLN A 145 10.42 12.22 11.66
C GLN A 145 10.31 11.56 10.28
N LEU A 146 10.15 10.23 10.25
CA LEU A 146 10.04 9.48 9.00
C LEU A 146 8.71 9.76 8.29
N SER A 147 7.61 9.87 9.03
CA SER A 147 6.30 10.27 8.49
C SER A 147 6.36 11.66 7.86
N ALA A 148 6.95 12.63 8.57
CA ALA A 148 7.10 14.00 8.07
C ALA A 148 7.98 14.08 6.81
N ARG A 149 9.04 13.26 6.73
CA ARG A 149 9.94 13.22 5.56
C ARG A 149 9.24 12.72 4.30
N VAL A 150 8.48 11.63 4.41
CA VAL A 150 7.74 11.14 3.25
C VAL A 150 6.59 12.08 2.88
N ASP A 151 5.92 12.68 3.86
CA ASP A 151 4.89 13.71 3.61
C ASP A 151 5.45 14.89 2.82
N ALA A 152 6.63 15.39 3.20
CA ALA A 152 7.31 16.46 2.48
C ALA A 152 7.67 16.04 1.05
N THR A 153 8.08 14.78 0.85
CA THR A 153 8.39 14.25 -0.48
C THR A 153 7.13 14.19 -1.35
N ILE A 154 6.01 13.68 -0.80
CA ILE A 154 4.72 13.58 -1.51
C ILE A 154 4.14 14.98 -1.81
N ALA A 155 4.24 15.91 -0.87
CA ALA A 155 3.80 17.30 -1.06
C ALA A 155 4.63 18.02 -2.14
N GLY A 156 5.90 17.65 -2.30
CA GLY A 156 6.78 18.15 -3.35
C GLY A 156 6.48 17.62 -4.75
N LEU A 157 5.69 16.56 -4.88
CA LEU A 157 5.27 16.04 -6.19
C LEU A 157 4.35 17.04 -6.91
N SER A 158 4.37 17.02 -8.24
CA SER A 158 3.35 17.69 -9.02
C SER A 158 2.03 16.92 -8.96
N ALA A 159 0.93 17.61 -9.27
CA ALA A 159 -0.39 17.00 -9.47
C ALA A 159 -0.35 15.83 -10.46
N GLU A 160 0.41 15.98 -11.55
CA GLU A 160 0.55 14.98 -12.60
C GLU A 160 1.33 13.76 -12.11
N GLN A 161 2.35 13.97 -11.28
CA GLN A 161 3.13 12.88 -10.67
C GLN A 161 2.28 12.08 -9.67
N ARG A 162 1.49 12.76 -8.83
CA ARG A 162 0.56 12.08 -7.91
C ARG A 162 -0.51 11.28 -8.67
N ALA A 163 -1.08 11.87 -9.72
CA ALA A 163 -2.03 11.16 -10.58
C ALA A 163 -1.39 9.93 -11.25
N ALA A 164 -0.14 10.05 -11.73
CA ALA A 164 0.56 8.92 -12.33
C ALA A 164 0.79 7.76 -11.36
N LEU A 165 1.11 8.03 -10.09
CA LEU A 165 1.21 7.00 -9.04
C LEU A 165 -0.14 6.32 -8.80
N VAL A 166 -1.22 7.11 -8.71
CA VAL A 166 -2.58 6.58 -8.50
C VAL A 166 -3.03 5.72 -9.67
N ASP A 167 -2.85 6.20 -10.90
CA ASP A 167 -3.22 5.48 -12.13
C ASP A 167 -2.40 4.18 -12.30
N ALA A 168 -1.19 4.13 -11.75
CA ALA A 168 -0.34 2.94 -11.71
C ALA A 168 -0.66 1.96 -10.56
N GLY A 169 -1.67 2.25 -9.73
CA GLY A 169 -2.08 1.40 -8.61
C GLY A 169 -1.37 1.69 -7.28
N PHE A 170 -0.50 2.71 -7.24
CA PHE A 170 0.27 3.11 -6.05
C PHE A 170 -0.41 4.25 -5.27
N GLY A 171 -1.75 4.32 -5.28
CA GLY A 171 -2.50 5.39 -4.59
C GLY A 171 -2.22 5.45 -3.09
N TYR A 172 -1.90 4.32 -2.46
CA TYR A 172 -1.51 4.23 -1.05
C TYR A 172 -0.19 4.94 -0.72
N VAL A 173 0.64 5.26 -1.72
CA VAL A 173 1.85 6.08 -1.57
C VAL A 173 1.46 7.55 -1.40
N VAL A 174 0.42 8.00 -2.09
CA VAL A 174 -0.13 9.35 -1.97
C VAL A 174 -0.95 9.48 -0.67
N ALA A 175 -1.80 8.50 -0.40
CA ALA A 175 -2.67 8.43 0.77
C ALA A 175 -2.03 7.69 1.97
N ARG A 176 -0.87 8.15 2.44
CA ARG A 176 -0.16 7.53 3.60
C ARG A 176 -0.98 7.52 4.88
N TRP A 177 -1.91 8.47 5.03
CA TRP A 177 -2.76 8.60 6.21
C TRP A 177 -3.50 7.31 6.54
N ALA A 178 -3.96 6.53 5.55
CA ALA A 178 -4.77 5.34 5.80
C ALA A 178 -3.99 4.29 6.62
N HIS A 179 -2.75 4.02 6.21
CA HIS A 179 -1.85 3.11 6.93
C HIS A 179 -1.56 3.59 8.36
N ARG A 180 -1.33 4.90 8.54
CA ARG A 180 -1.06 5.47 9.87
C ARG A 180 -2.29 5.37 10.76
N GLU A 181 -3.46 5.69 10.23
CA GLU A 181 -4.74 5.66 10.94
C GLU A 181 -5.11 4.24 11.41
N ASP A 182 -4.89 3.23 10.57
CA ASP A 182 -5.12 1.82 10.95
C ASP A 182 -4.27 1.42 12.17
N HIS A 183 -2.98 1.79 12.19
CA HIS A 183 -2.10 1.49 13.31
C HIS A 183 -2.32 2.39 14.53
N ILE A 184 -2.69 3.66 14.34
CA ILE A 184 -3.11 4.54 15.45
C ILE A 184 -4.32 3.92 16.14
N ALA A 185 -5.36 3.54 15.39
CA ALA A 185 -6.56 2.92 15.95
C ALA A 185 -6.26 1.59 16.64
N GLN A 186 -5.39 0.77 16.06
CA GLN A 186 -4.93 -0.48 16.66
C GLN A 186 -4.23 -0.27 18.01
N ILE A 187 -3.36 0.74 18.10
CA ILE A 187 -2.63 1.08 19.33
C ILE A 187 -3.58 1.70 20.37
N GLU A 188 -4.41 2.66 19.97
CA GLU A 188 -5.38 3.30 20.87
C GLU A 188 -6.35 2.30 21.48
N ALA A 189 -6.68 1.21 20.78
CA ALA A 189 -7.56 0.16 21.30
C ALA A 189 -7.01 -0.60 22.53
N VAL A 190 -5.70 -0.52 22.81
CA VAL A 190 -5.07 -1.19 23.97
C VAL A 190 -4.51 -0.20 25.00
N LEU A 191 -4.67 1.10 24.77
CA LEU A 191 -4.28 2.17 25.68
C LEU A 191 -5.54 2.69 26.35
N ASP A 192 -5.59 2.57 27.68
CA ASP A 192 -6.74 2.93 28.51
C ASP A 192 -7.15 4.43 28.40
#